data_AF-A0AAN8RNJ2-F1
#
_entry.id   AF-A0AAN8RNJ2-F1
#
_cell.length_a   1.000
_cell.length_b   1.000
_cell.length_c   1.000
_cell.angle_alpha   90.00
_cell.angle_beta   90.00
_cell.angle_gamma   90.00
#
_symmetry.space_group_name_H-M   'P 1'
#
loop_
_entity.id
_entity.type
_entity.pdbx_description
1 polymer ?
#
loop_
_entity_poly.entity_id
_entity_poly.type
_entity_poly.pdbx_seq_one_letter_code
_entity_poly.pdbx_strand_id
1 'polypeptide(L)'
;MNHDGLLNLLLAYSASHQARQAKQPEPLELVSGFLDHAYRHLNQSLNDEEEQKSNATLATAIMLCSYEIISPNPFAEGITWQVHLEAARKIILARGGAKEMRSRDPVSFFLSRWFAYLDILGCFSGNNNNKNNTIPLFAGQYWTVDEEELGMMADFSVDCFFGFTNRFIGLLTRVGELMRQADVEKRRFAEGVRDMGYTNHDSEWVPEGQIYHDALRVREQLEESRRHSLGTCKHTQQTWASSEGAGAFDDDRILPDDDNSKEMLASNDAFHWAAQIHLFRRVLNYKRDHQCVRDAIQRIIEAMQAIPELSNVGNAVLFPLFTAGCESTTPEDREYILQRLLEIEKSGMNQFQRARILMQKVWETGSGWETLINGEFIG
;
A
#
# COMPACT_ATOMS: atom_id res chain seq x y z
N MET A 1 2.88 -30.90 10.22
CA MET A 1 1.57 -30.87 9.51
C MET A 1 1.83 -30.43 8.08
N ASN A 2 1.14 -31.01 7.11
CA ASN A 2 1.22 -30.53 5.73
C ASN A 2 0.42 -29.23 5.65
N HIS A 3 1.06 -28.13 5.27
CA HIS A 3 0.39 -26.84 5.06
C HIS A 3 -0.29 -26.81 3.70
N ASP A 4 -1.26 -27.71 3.50
CA ASP A 4 -1.92 -27.93 2.21
C ASP A 4 -2.62 -26.65 1.72
N GLY A 5 -3.15 -25.81 2.62
CA GLY A 5 -3.72 -24.51 2.26
C GLY A 5 -2.70 -23.57 1.59
N LEU A 6 -1.50 -23.45 2.16
CA LEU A 6 -0.43 -22.62 1.59
C LEU A 6 0.07 -23.17 0.25
N LEU A 7 0.22 -24.49 0.15
CA LEU A 7 0.64 -25.13 -1.10
C LEU A 7 -0.37 -24.86 -2.22
N ASN A 8 -1.67 -25.01 -1.95
CA ASN A 8 -2.71 -24.72 -2.92
C ASN A 8 -2.69 -23.24 -3.35
N LEU A 9 -2.45 -22.31 -2.43
CA LEU A 9 -2.29 -20.89 -2.79
C LEU A 9 -1.08 -20.67 -3.69
N LEU A 10 0.08 -21.26 -3.37
CA LEU A 10 1.27 -21.15 -4.21
C LEU A 10 1.02 -21.69 -5.63
N LEU A 11 0.27 -22.79 -5.75
CA LEU A 11 -0.14 -23.34 -7.04
C LEU A 11 -1.10 -22.41 -7.79
N ALA A 12 -2.08 -21.81 -7.11
CA ALA A 12 -2.99 -20.83 -7.69
C ALA A 12 -2.22 -19.60 -8.22
N TYR A 13 -1.36 -19.00 -7.39
CA TYR A 13 -0.48 -17.89 -7.80
C TYR A 13 0.36 -18.24 -9.01
N SER A 14 1.01 -19.40 -8.99
CA SER A 14 1.90 -19.85 -10.05
C SER A 14 1.13 -20.04 -11.36
N ALA A 15 -0.02 -20.71 -11.33
CA ALA A 15 -0.84 -20.94 -12.51
C ALA A 15 -1.36 -19.63 -13.12
N SER A 16 -1.88 -18.72 -12.29
CA SER A 16 -2.36 -17.41 -12.72
C SER A 16 -1.25 -16.57 -13.35
N HIS A 17 -0.12 -16.45 -12.66
CA HIS A 17 1.01 -15.63 -13.09
C HIS A 17 1.67 -16.21 -14.36
N GLN A 18 1.88 -17.53 -14.42
CA GLN A 18 2.46 -18.19 -15.59
C GLN A 18 1.59 -18.02 -16.84
N ALA A 19 0.27 -18.19 -16.72
CA ALA A 19 -0.64 -17.99 -17.84
C ALA A 19 -0.53 -16.57 -18.42
N ARG A 20 -0.44 -15.55 -17.55
CA ARG A 20 -0.31 -14.15 -17.96
C ARG A 20 1.03 -13.86 -18.61
N GLN A 21 2.13 -14.33 -18.02
CA GLN A 21 3.46 -14.19 -18.64
C GLN A 21 3.54 -14.88 -20.00
N ALA A 22 2.91 -16.04 -20.15
CA ALA A 22 2.80 -16.76 -21.41
C ALA A 22 1.78 -16.15 -22.39
N LYS A 23 1.04 -15.11 -22.00
CA LYS A 23 -0.08 -14.50 -22.75
C LYS A 23 -1.14 -15.53 -23.18
N GLN A 24 -1.40 -16.49 -22.31
CA GLN A 24 -2.41 -17.53 -22.47
C GLN A 24 -3.64 -17.25 -21.60
N PRO A 25 -4.83 -17.78 -21.95
CA PRO A 25 -5.98 -17.73 -21.07
C PRO A 25 -5.66 -18.36 -19.71
N GLU A 26 -6.08 -17.70 -18.63
CA GLU A 26 -5.87 -18.20 -17.28
C GLU A 26 -6.70 -19.48 -17.05
N PRO A 27 -6.15 -20.54 -16.43
CA PRO A 27 -6.88 -21.78 -16.17
C PRO A 27 -7.81 -21.63 -14.96
N LEU A 28 -8.86 -20.83 -15.11
CA LEU A 28 -9.70 -20.35 -14.00
C LEU A 28 -10.34 -21.47 -13.18
N GLU A 29 -10.76 -22.59 -13.80
CA GLU A 29 -11.35 -23.73 -13.07
C GLU A 29 -10.33 -24.42 -12.16
N LEU A 30 -9.09 -24.63 -12.66
CA LEU A 30 -8.01 -25.22 -11.88
C LEU A 30 -7.61 -24.32 -10.71
N VAL A 31 -7.46 -23.02 -11.00
CA VAL A 31 -7.17 -21.99 -10.02
C VAL A 31 -8.26 -21.92 -8.94
N SER A 32 -9.54 -21.90 -9.33
CA SER A 32 -10.66 -21.92 -8.40
C SER A 32 -10.64 -23.17 -7.53
N GLY A 33 -10.31 -24.33 -8.11
CA GLY A 33 -10.14 -25.57 -7.36
C GLY A 33 -9.07 -25.44 -6.27
N PHE A 34 -7.91 -24.85 -6.56
CA PHE A 34 -6.88 -24.60 -5.56
C PHE A 34 -7.35 -23.61 -4.48
N LEU A 35 -8.00 -22.51 -4.86
CA LEU A 35 -8.54 -21.52 -3.92
C LEU A 35 -9.58 -22.14 -2.98
N ASP A 36 -10.48 -22.99 -3.49
CA ASP A 36 -11.48 -23.70 -2.68
C ASP A 36 -10.85 -24.64 -1.63
N HIS A 37 -9.70 -25.25 -1.95
CA HIS A 37 -8.95 -26.01 -0.95
C HIS A 37 -8.33 -25.08 0.10
N ALA A 38 -7.76 -23.95 -0.31
CA ALA A 38 -7.19 -22.97 0.61
C ALA A 38 -8.24 -22.36 1.54
N TYR A 39 -9.42 -21.98 1.03
CA TYR A 39 -10.52 -21.45 1.84
C TYR A 39 -11.01 -22.49 2.87
N ARG A 40 -11.20 -23.75 2.46
CA ARG A 40 -11.62 -24.82 3.36
C ARG A 40 -10.58 -25.08 4.45
N HIS A 41 -9.31 -25.13 4.07
CA HIS A 41 -8.22 -25.32 5.03
C HIS A 41 -8.13 -24.15 6.01
N LEU A 42 -8.23 -22.90 5.54
CA LEU A 42 -8.24 -21.74 6.43
C LEU A 42 -9.40 -21.82 7.43
N ASN A 43 -10.61 -22.13 6.97
CA ASN A 43 -11.76 -22.30 7.85
C ASN A 43 -11.57 -23.44 8.86
N GLN A 44 -10.94 -24.56 8.48
CA GLN A 44 -10.63 -25.64 9.40
C GLN A 44 -9.62 -25.19 10.47
N SER A 45 -8.51 -24.57 10.06
CA SER A 45 -7.49 -24.06 10.98
C SER A 45 -8.03 -23.00 11.93
N LEU A 46 -8.96 -22.15 11.49
CA LEU A 46 -9.60 -21.15 12.34
C LEU A 46 -10.53 -21.75 13.41
N ASN A 47 -11.00 -22.99 13.24
CA ASN A 47 -11.83 -23.70 14.21
C ASN A 47 -11.03 -24.68 15.10
N ASP A 48 -9.72 -24.78 14.90
CA ASP A 48 -8.81 -25.63 15.66
C ASP A 48 -8.03 -24.79 16.67
N GLU A 49 -8.07 -25.17 17.95
CA GLU A 49 -7.47 -24.36 19.03
C GLU A 49 -5.95 -24.21 18.92
N GLU A 50 -5.27 -25.24 18.40
CA GLU A 50 -3.82 -25.28 18.21
C GLU A 50 -3.40 -24.51 16.96
N GLU A 51 -4.19 -24.62 15.87
CA GLU A 51 -3.83 -24.05 14.58
C GLU A 51 -4.33 -22.61 14.35
N GLN A 52 -5.40 -22.17 15.03
CA GLN A 52 -5.99 -20.84 14.80
C GLN A 52 -5.00 -19.68 15.02
N LYS A 53 -3.93 -19.90 15.79
CA LYS A 53 -2.88 -18.93 16.10
C LYS A 53 -1.57 -19.20 15.36
N SER A 54 -1.49 -20.24 14.53
CA SER A 54 -0.23 -20.66 13.90
C SER A 54 0.25 -19.66 12.82
N ASN A 55 1.56 -19.69 12.53
CA ASN A 55 2.14 -18.89 11.43
C ASN A 55 1.52 -19.27 10.08
N ALA A 56 1.20 -20.54 9.88
CA ALA A 56 0.61 -21.02 8.64
C ALA A 56 -0.80 -20.48 8.42
N THR A 57 -1.63 -20.43 9.47
CA THR A 57 -2.99 -19.88 9.40
C THR A 57 -2.96 -18.38 9.08
N LEU A 58 -2.10 -17.62 9.77
CA LEU A 58 -1.90 -16.19 9.48
C LEU A 58 -1.39 -15.96 8.05
N ALA A 59 -0.36 -16.71 7.63
CA ALA A 59 0.17 -16.64 6.27
C ALA A 59 -0.90 -16.96 5.22
N THR A 60 -1.73 -17.97 5.45
CA THR A 60 -2.82 -18.35 4.54
C THR A 60 -3.82 -17.20 4.37
N ALA A 61 -4.21 -16.55 5.48
CA ALA A 61 -5.13 -15.41 5.44
C ALA A 61 -4.53 -14.20 4.69
N ILE A 62 -3.27 -13.84 4.96
CA ILE A 62 -2.57 -12.72 4.29
C ILE A 62 -2.36 -13.01 2.80
N MET A 63 -1.99 -14.25 2.45
CA MET A 63 -1.82 -14.69 1.06
C MET A 63 -3.14 -14.65 0.30
N LEU A 64 -4.25 -15.11 0.89
CA LEU A 64 -5.57 -14.99 0.27
C LEU A 64 -5.97 -13.53 0.04
N CYS A 65 -5.73 -12.65 1.01
CA CYS A 65 -5.94 -11.21 0.84
C CYS A 65 -5.15 -10.67 -0.36
N SER A 66 -3.86 -11.00 -0.43
CA SER A 66 -2.98 -10.58 -1.52
C SER A 66 -3.40 -11.18 -2.87
N TYR A 67 -3.96 -12.39 -2.87
CA TYR A 67 -4.40 -13.05 -4.08
C TYR A 67 -5.61 -12.33 -4.65
N GLU A 68 -6.61 -12.00 -3.82
CA GLU A 68 -7.78 -11.25 -4.26
C GLU A 68 -7.45 -9.82 -4.75
N ILE A 69 -6.35 -9.24 -4.26
CA ILE A 69 -5.83 -7.95 -4.74
C ILE A 69 -5.27 -8.09 -6.16
N ILE A 70 -4.40 -9.08 -6.36
CA ILE A 70 -3.63 -9.27 -7.60
C ILE A 70 -4.46 -9.95 -8.69
N SER A 71 -5.32 -10.88 -8.30
CA SER A 71 -6.00 -11.86 -9.16
C SER A 71 -7.38 -12.21 -8.58
N PRO A 72 -8.32 -11.25 -8.52
CA PRO A 72 -9.64 -11.51 -7.94
C PRO A 72 -10.31 -12.69 -8.64
N ASN A 73 -10.83 -13.65 -7.87
CA ASN A 73 -11.46 -14.85 -8.43
C ASN A 73 -12.83 -14.50 -9.03
N PRO A 74 -13.06 -14.67 -10.34
CA PRO A 74 -14.33 -14.32 -10.97
C PRO A 74 -15.51 -15.20 -10.52
N PHE A 75 -15.25 -16.37 -9.94
CA PHE A 75 -16.28 -17.30 -9.48
C PHE A 75 -16.64 -17.13 -8.00
N ALA A 76 -15.85 -16.36 -7.24
CA ALA A 76 -16.02 -16.20 -5.80
C ALA A 76 -16.85 -14.95 -5.48
N GLU A 77 -18.17 -15.04 -5.61
CA GLU A 77 -19.06 -13.93 -5.25
C GLU A 77 -18.96 -13.59 -3.76
N GLY A 78 -18.69 -12.32 -3.44
CA GLY A 78 -18.66 -11.81 -2.07
C GLY A 78 -17.37 -12.10 -1.28
N ILE A 79 -16.43 -12.85 -1.85
CA ILE A 79 -15.09 -13.06 -1.26
C ILE A 79 -14.18 -11.96 -1.79
N THR A 80 -13.83 -11.00 -0.93
CA THR A 80 -12.99 -9.86 -1.30
C THR A 80 -11.73 -9.81 -0.45
N TRP A 81 -10.73 -9.02 -0.88
CA TRP A 81 -9.52 -8.82 -0.09
C TRP A 81 -9.81 -8.30 1.32
N GLN A 82 -10.86 -7.47 1.50
CA GLN A 82 -11.27 -6.98 2.83
C GLN A 82 -11.68 -8.11 3.76
N VAL A 83 -12.34 -9.16 3.25
CA VAL A 83 -12.75 -10.33 4.05
C VAL A 83 -11.53 -11.04 4.62
N HIS A 84 -10.51 -11.24 3.78
CA HIS A 84 -9.27 -11.90 4.20
C HIS A 84 -8.38 -11.00 5.07
N LEU A 85 -8.35 -9.70 4.81
CA LEU A 85 -7.66 -8.73 5.67
C LEU A 85 -8.28 -8.71 7.08
N GLU A 86 -9.60 -8.74 7.18
CA GLU A 86 -10.31 -8.82 8.46
C GLU A 86 -10.08 -10.17 9.17
N ALA A 87 -9.96 -11.27 8.43
CA ALA A 87 -9.54 -12.54 9.01
C ALA A 87 -8.11 -12.45 9.60
N ALA A 88 -7.16 -11.88 8.86
CA ALA A 88 -5.80 -11.65 9.33
C ALA A 88 -5.74 -10.75 10.58
N ARG A 89 -6.54 -9.67 10.62
CA ARG A 89 -6.72 -8.80 11.80
C ARG A 89 -7.11 -9.60 13.04
N LYS A 90 -8.13 -10.45 12.92
CA LYS A 90 -8.62 -11.27 14.02
C LYS A 90 -7.57 -12.26 14.52
N ILE A 91 -6.82 -12.89 13.61
CA ILE A 91 -5.73 -13.81 13.97
C ILE A 91 -4.63 -13.04 14.73
N ILE A 92 -4.20 -11.88 14.25
CA ILE A 92 -3.17 -11.06 14.91
C ILE A 92 -3.61 -10.63 16.32
N LEU A 93 -4.87 -10.23 16.47
CA LEU A 93 -5.43 -9.91 17.79
C LEU A 93 -5.45 -11.13 18.71
N ALA A 94 -5.87 -12.30 18.22
CA ALA A 94 -5.90 -13.55 18.99
C ALA A 94 -4.51 -14.04 19.41
N ARG A 95 -3.47 -13.65 18.66
CA ARG A 95 -2.06 -13.93 18.94
C ARG A 95 -1.43 -13.00 19.97
N GLY A 96 -2.15 -12.00 20.50
CA GLY A 96 -1.63 -11.07 21.51
C GLY A 96 -1.42 -9.63 21.00
N GLY A 97 -1.79 -9.37 19.73
CA GLY A 97 -1.77 -8.03 19.14
C GLY A 97 -0.36 -7.45 18.94
N ALA A 98 -0.24 -6.12 18.97
CA ALA A 98 1.01 -5.39 18.69
C ALA A 98 2.22 -5.85 19.53
N LYS A 99 1.99 -6.39 20.74
CA LYS A 99 3.07 -6.87 21.63
C LYS A 99 3.76 -8.12 21.08
N GLU A 100 3.01 -9.03 20.47
CA GLU A 100 3.52 -10.30 19.93
C GLU A 100 4.01 -10.15 18.48
N MET A 101 3.69 -9.03 17.82
CA MET A 101 4.35 -8.61 16.56
C MET A 101 5.85 -8.29 16.76
N ARG A 102 6.30 -8.12 18.02
CA ARG A 102 7.71 -7.98 18.40
C ARG A 102 8.49 -9.31 18.43
N SER A 103 7.91 -10.37 17.86
CA SER A 103 8.53 -11.69 17.90
C SER A 103 9.93 -11.67 17.24
N ARG A 104 10.90 -12.29 17.90
CA ARG A 104 12.23 -12.57 17.33
C ARG A 104 12.19 -13.63 16.22
N ASP A 105 11.04 -14.30 16.05
CA ASP A 105 10.82 -15.24 14.95
C ASP A 105 10.76 -14.50 13.60
N PRO A 106 11.68 -14.78 12.66
CA PRO A 106 11.72 -14.11 11.35
C PRO A 106 10.43 -14.25 10.55
N VAL A 107 9.72 -15.38 10.70
CA VAL A 107 8.44 -15.62 9.98
C VAL A 107 7.35 -14.71 10.52
N SER A 108 7.17 -14.68 11.85
CA SER A 108 6.21 -13.79 12.50
C SER A 108 6.50 -12.32 12.19
N PHE A 109 7.77 -11.93 12.16
CA PHE A 109 8.21 -10.58 11.79
C PHE A 109 7.83 -10.22 10.35
N PHE A 110 8.08 -11.12 9.39
CA PHE A 110 7.70 -10.93 8.00
C PHE A 110 6.17 -10.82 7.82
N LEU A 111 5.41 -11.74 8.41
CA LEU A 111 3.94 -11.74 8.32
C LEU A 111 3.33 -10.47 8.90
N SER A 112 3.89 -10.00 10.02
CA SER A 112 3.50 -8.74 10.67
C SER A 112 3.67 -7.53 9.75
N ARG A 113 4.79 -7.48 9.03
CA ARG A 113 5.11 -6.40 8.09
C ARG A 113 4.24 -6.46 6.84
N TRP A 114 4.08 -7.65 6.26
CA TRP A 114 3.19 -7.84 5.11
C TRP A 114 1.75 -7.44 5.45
N PHE A 115 1.25 -7.88 6.60
CA PHE A 115 -0.06 -7.45 7.08
C PHE A 115 -0.14 -5.93 7.26
N ALA A 116 0.83 -5.31 7.94
CA ALA A 116 0.85 -3.86 8.17
C ALA A 116 0.75 -3.07 6.86
N TYR A 117 1.49 -3.47 5.83
CA TYR A 117 1.42 -2.85 4.50
C TYR A 117 0.01 -2.91 3.91
N LEU A 118 -0.59 -4.11 3.88
CA LEU A 118 -1.94 -4.29 3.37
C LEU A 118 -2.97 -3.50 4.16
N ASP A 119 -2.81 -3.44 5.48
CA ASP A 119 -3.78 -2.81 6.37
C ASP A 119 -3.78 -1.28 6.25
N ILE A 120 -2.59 -0.69 6.08
CA ILE A 120 -2.43 0.76 5.91
C ILE A 120 -2.93 1.19 4.53
N LEU A 121 -2.49 0.53 3.46
CA LEU A 121 -2.90 0.91 2.10
C LEU A 121 -4.36 0.55 1.83
N GLY A 122 -4.88 -0.50 2.48
CA GLY A 122 -6.30 -0.83 2.48
C GLY A 122 -7.17 0.31 3.02
N CYS A 123 -6.67 1.12 3.97
CA CYS A 123 -7.35 2.31 4.48
C CYS A 123 -7.56 3.40 3.40
N PHE A 124 -6.72 3.43 2.36
CA PHE A 124 -6.85 4.34 1.22
C PHE A 124 -7.69 3.74 0.09
N SER A 125 -8.02 2.45 0.18
CA SER A 125 -8.73 1.69 -0.86
C SER A 125 -10.24 1.55 -0.59
N GLY A 126 -10.73 2.15 0.50
CA GLY A 126 -12.13 2.07 0.90
C GLY A 126 -13.05 3.00 0.11
N ASN A 127 -14.23 2.51 -0.27
CA ASN A 127 -15.32 3.35 -0.76
C ASN A 127 -16.02 4.04 0.43
N ASN A 128 -16.32 5.35 0.31
CA ASN A 128 -17.05 6.14 1.30
C ASN A 128 -18.43 5.57 1.71
N ASN A 129 -19.01 4.69 0.89
CA ASN A 129 -20.27 4.01 1.17
C ASN A 129 -20.11 2.75 2.01
N ASN A 130 -18.89 2.21 2.11
CA ASN A 130 -18.62 1.02 2.90
C ASN A 130 -18.31 1.44 4.34
N LYS A 131 -19.11 0.97 5.30
CA LYS A 131 -18.88 1.18 6.75
C LYS A 131 -17.54 0.61 7.23
N ASN A 132 -16.87 -0.17 6.37
CA ASN A 132 -15.60 -0.82 6.59
C ASN A 132 -14.41 0.01 6.07
N ASN A 133 -14.50 1.35 6.03
CA ASN A 133 -13.30 2.18 5.83
C ASN A 133 -12.44 2.08 7.10
N THR A 134 -11.72 0.97 7.20
CA THR A 134 -11.14 0.46 8.42
C THR A 134 -9.94 1.31 8.81
N ILE A 135 -10.00 1.88 10.02
CA ILE A 135 -8.82 2.43 10.68
C ILE A 135 -7.77 1.32 10.73
N PRO A 136 -6.51 1.58 10.35
CA PRO A 136 -5.45 0.60 10.48
C PRO A 136 -5.38 0.08 11.92
N LEU A 137 -5.12 -1.22 12.08
CA LEU A 137 -4.99 -1.83 13.40
C LEU A 137 -3.88 -1.12 14.18
N PHE A 138 -4.06 -1.00 15.50
CA PHE A 138 -3.13 -0.29 16.39
C PHE A 138 -2.85 1.17 15.99
N ALA A 139 -3.76 1.82 15.26
CA ALA A 139 -3.57 3.18 14.74
C ALA A 139 -2.24 3.34 13.97
N GLY A 140 -1.83 2.29 13.24
CA GLY A 140 -0.61 2.30 12.43
C GLY A 140 0.67 2.01 13.21
N GLN A 141 0.58 1.81 14.53
CA GLN A 141 1.72 1.50 15.40
C GLN A 141 1.96 -0.01 15.48
N TYR A 142 2.38 -0.59 14.34
CA TYR A 142 2.62 -2.03 14.23
C TYR A 142 3.93 -2.49 14.87
N TRP A 143 4.93 -1.60 14.90
CA TRP A 143 6.16 -1.75 15.67
C TRP A 143 6.35 -0.49 16.48
N THR A 144 6.38 -0.64 17.79
CA THR A 144 7.12 0.26 18.65
C THR A 144 8.52 -0.30 18.67
N VAL A 145 9.43 0.29 17.92
CA VAL A 145 10.85 0.00 18.09
C VAL A 145 11.16 0.29 19.55
N ASP A 146 11.69 -0.68 20.30
CA ASP A 146 12.27 -0.34 21.59
C ASP A 146 13.42 0.62 21.25
N GLU A 147 13.27 1.92 21.58
CA GLU A 147 14.17 3.02 21.20
C GLU A 147 15.65 2.72 21.50
N GLU A 148 15.90 1.75 22.39
CA GLU A 148 17.20 1.30 22.85
C GLU A 148 17.96 0.39 21.86
N GLU A 149 17.30 -0.38 20.97
CA GLU A 149 17.99 -1.41 20.15
C GLU A 149 18.33 -1.00 18.70
N LEU A 150 17.64 -0.02 18.12
CA LEU A 150 17.76 0.29 16.69
C LEU A 150 18.24 1.71 16.35
N GLY A 151 18.32 2.60 17.34
CA GLY A 151 18.74 3.99 17.17
C GLY A 151 17.79 4.81 16.30
N MET A 152 17.77 6.13 16.51
CA MET A 152 16.91 7.07 15.76
C MET A 152 17.05 6.97 14.22
N MET A 153 18.15 6.40 13.72
CA MET A 153 18.43 6.19 12.30
C MET A 153 17.55 5.11 11.64
N ALA A 154 17.04 4.13 12.40
CA ALA A 154 16.24 3.03 11.84
C ALA A 154 14.86 3.48 11.34
N ASP A 155 14.32 4.55 11.92
CA ASP A 155 13.04 5.15 11.50
C ASP A 155 13.13 5.78 10.12
N PHE A 156 14.32 6.26 9.74
CA PHE A 156 14.60 6.90 8.46
C PHE A 156 15.18 5.94 7.42
N SER A 157 15.51 4.70 7.79
CA SER A 157 15.93 3.67 6.83
C SER A 157 14.76 3.29 5.92
N VAL A 158 14.98 3.35 4.61
CA VAL A 158 14.03 2.88 3.61
C VAL A 158 13.98 1.37 3.66
N ASP A 159 12.78 0.85 3.84
CA ASP A 159 12.54 -0.56 3.91
C ASP A 159 12.45 -1.19 2.52
N CYS A 160 13.28 -2.19 2.22
CA CYS A 160 13.30 -2.80 0.89
C CYS A 160 12.08 -3.69 0.57
N PHE A 161 11.25 -4.05 1.55
CA PHE A 161 9.98 -4.72 1.29
C PHE A 161 8.85 -3.72 0.99
N PHE A 162 8.81 -2.58 1.69
CA PHE A 162 7.77 -1.57 1.49
C PHE A 162 8.09 -0.54 0.38
N GLY A 163 9.37 -0.23 0.19
CA GLY A 163 9.82 0.87 -0.66
C GLY A 163 9.84 2.24 0.01
N PHE A 164 9.60 2.34 1.32
CA PHE A 164 9.57 3.60 2.08
C PHE A 164 10.05 3.43 3.52
N THR A 165 10.23 4.53 4.25
CA THR A 165 10.75 4.51 5.62
C THR A 165 9.78 3.90 6.64
N ASN A 166 10.31 3.33 7.74
CA ASN A 166 9.47 2.83 8.84
C ASN A 166 8.61 3.95 9.46
N ARG A 167 9.14 5.18 9.53
CA ARG A 167 8.40 6.37 9.99
C ARG A 167 7.20 6.70 9.11
N PHE A 168 7.31 6.46 7.80
CA PHE A 168 6.24 6.76 6.84
C PHE A 168 4.92 6.04 7.19
N ILE A 169 4.98 4.86 7.82
CA ILE A 169 3.80 4.08 8.19
C ILE A 169 2.91 4.79 9.21
N GLY A 170 3.52 5.37 10.25
CA GLY A 170 2.79 6.19 11.21
C GLY A 170 2.22 7.45 10.56
N LEU A 171 2.99 8.08 9.68
CA LEU A 171 2.56 9.31 8.97
C LEU A 171 1.41 9.03 8.01
N LEU A 172 1.49 7.97 7.20
CA LEU A 172 0.45 7.59 6.26
C LEU A 172 -0.84 7.20 7.00
N THR A 173 -0.73 6.55 8.17
CA THR A 173 -1.89 6.28 9.02
C THR A 173 -2.55 7.58 9.49
N ARG A 174 -1.75 8.57 9.91
CA ARG A 174 -2.27 9.88 10.31
C ARG A 174 -2.92 10.64 9.15
N VAL A 175 -2.36 10.54 7.93
CA VAL A 175 -3.01 11.08 6.72
C VAL A 175 -4.39 10.43 6.53
N GLY A 176 -4.48 9.11 6.63
CA GLY A 176 -5.76 8.39 6.52
C GLY A 176 -6.79 8.79 7.58
N GLU A 177 -6.35 9.06 8.82
CA GLU A 177 -7.23 9.59 9.88
C GLU A 177 -7.80 10.98 9.53
N LEU A 178 -6.94 11.89 9.09
CA LEU A 178 -7.33 13.24 8.69
C LEU A 178 -8.27 13.21 7.48
N MET A 179 -8.04 12.32 6.52
CA MET A 179 -8.94 12.12 5.38
C MET A 179 -10.35 11.74 5.84
N ARG A 180 -10.48 10.79 6.77
CA ARG A 180 -11.78 10.38 7.31
C ARG A 180 -12.48 11.52 8.07
N GLN A 181 -11.73 12.29 8.85
CA GLN A 181 -12.27 13.47 9.55
C GLN A 181 -12.79 14.49 8.53
N ALA A 182 -12.00 14.80 7.50
CA ALA A 182 -12.38 15.70 6.42
C ALA A 182 -13.63 15.20 5.67
N ASP A 183 -13.70 13.90 5.37
CA ASP A 183 -14.85 13.30 4.68
C ASP A 183 -16.14 13.37 5.53
N VAL A 184 -16.04 13.31 6.87
CA VAL A 184 -17.17 13.54 7.77
C VAL A 184 -17.59 15.00 7.76
N GLU A 185 -16.65 15.95 7.84
CA GLU A 185 -16.96 17.39 7.79
C GLU A 185 -17.56 17.81 6.43
N LYS A 186 -17.01 17.31 5.32
CA LYS A 186 -17.53 17.53 3.96
C LYS A 186 -18.97 17.04 3.81
N ARG A 187 -19.30 15.86 4.36
CA ARG A 187 -20.68 15.33 4.35
C ARG A 187 -21.63 16.20 5.14
N ARG A 188 -21.25 16.58 6.38
CA ARG A 188 -22.06 17.48 7.22
C ARG A 188 -22.27 18.84 6.56
N PHE A 189 -21.24 19.39 5.94
CA PHE A 189 -21.32 20.63 5.17
C PHE A 189 -22.31 20.50 4.01
N ALA A 190 -22.19 19.43 3.21
CA ALA A 190 -23.08 19.18 2.09
C ALA A 190 -24.54 18.95 2.51
N GLU A 191 -24.78 18.30 3.65
CA GLU A 191 -26.11 18.15 4.27
C GLU A 191 -26.68 19.51 4.70
N GLY A 192 -25.89 20.32 5.42
CA GLY A 192 -26.31 21.65 5.86
C GLY A 192 -26.65 22.61 4.70
N VAL A 193 -25.87 22.58 3.61
CA VAL A 193 -26.16 23.35 2.40
C VAL A 193 -27.50 22.93 1.76
N ARG A 194 -27.78 21.61 1.72
CA ARG A 194 -29.07 21.08 1.21
C ARG A 194 -30.24 21.50 2.08
N ASP A 195 -30.10 21.42 3.40
CA ASP A 195 -31.16 21.79 4.36
C ASP A 195 -31.51 23.28 4.28
N MET A 196 -30.54 24.14 3.94
CA MET A 196 -30.75 25.57 3.72
C MET A 196 -31.34 25.91 2.33
N GLY A 197 -31.57 24.92 1.47
CA GLY A 197 -32.16 25.13 0.14
C GLY A 197 -31.23 25.79 -0.88
N TYR A 198 -29.93 25.88 -0.60
CA TYR A 198 -28.94 26.38 -1.55
C TYR A 198 -28.54 25.27 -2.54
N THR A 199 -28.39 25.62 -3.81
CA THR A 199 -27.74 24.75 -4.79
C THR A 199 -26.22 24.85 -4.58
N ASN A 200 -25.54 23.72 -4.69
CA ASN A 200 -24.14 23.48 -4.29
C ASN A 200 -23.08 24.28 -5.08
N HIS A 201 -23.44 25.37 -5.76
CA HIS A 201 -22.62 26.00 -6.80
C HIS A 201 -21.61 27.02 -6.29
N ASP A 202 -21.82 27.66 -5.13
CA ASP A 202 -20.98 28.79 -4.68
C ASP A 202 -20.27 28.59 -3.34
N SER A 203 -20.45 27.45 -2.67
CA SER A 203 -19.85 27.20 -1.35
C SER A 203 -19.07 25.89 -1.35
N GLU A 204 -17.75 25.99 -1.30
CA GLU A 204 -16.84 24.84 -1.13
C GLU A 204 -16.53 24.67 0.36
N TRP A 205 -16.53 23.43 0.84
CA TRP A 205 -16.05 23.14 2.19
C TRP A 205 -14.56 23.48 2.27
N VAL A 206 -14.15 24.16 3.33
CA VAL A 206 -12.76 24.45 3.65
C VAL A 206 -12.48 23.92 5.06
N PRO A 207 -11.36 23.21 5.28
CA PRO A 207 -11.01 22.77 6.63
C PRO A 207 -10.63 23.96 7.50
N GLU A 208 -11.15 23.97 8.72
CA GLU A 208 -10.84 24.98 9.73
C GLU A 208 -10.41 24.35 11.06
N GLY A 209 -9.73 25.12 11.91
CA GLY A 209 -9.35 24.67 13.24
C GLY A 209 -8.38 23.49 13.25
N GLN A 210 -8.67 22.45 14.05
CA GLN A 210 -7.71 21.40 14.38
C GLN A 210 -7.30 20.58 13.15
N ILE A 211 -8.24 20.24 12.27
CA ILE A 211 -7.96 19.40 11.09
C ILE A 211 -6.97 20.09 10.14
N TYR A 212 -7.11 21.41 9.95
CA TYR A 212 -6.18 22.21 9.16
C TYR A 212 -4.78 22.23 9.78
N HIS A 213 -4.68 22.52 11.09
CA HIS A 213 -3.39 22.55 11.78
C HIS A 213 -2.70 21.19 11.83
N ASP A 214 -3.45 20.11 12.03
CA ASP A 214 -2.91 18.76 12.02
C ASP A 214 -2.44 18.35 10.62
N ALA A 215 -3.17 18.73 9.55
CA ALA A 215 -2.73 18.49 8.18
C ALA A 215 -1.40 19.16 7.87
N LEU A 216 -1.20 20.41 8.32
CA LEU A 216 0.07 21.11 8.15
C LEU A 216 1.20 20.45 8.94
N ARG A 217 0.95 20.02 10.17
CA ARG A 217 1.94 19.31 11.00
C ARG A 217 2.37 18.00 10.35
N VAL A 218 1.42 17.20 9.86
CA VAL A 218 1.72 15.93 9.19
C VAL A 218 2.50 16.15 7.90
N ARG A 219 2.18 17.21 7.14
CA ARG A 219 2.96 17.60 5.96
C ARG A 219 4.41 17.90 6.31
N GLU A 220 4.65 18.68 7.36
CA GLU A 220 6.01 18.98 7.84
C GLU A 220 6.77 17.70 8.25
N GLN A 221 6.10 16.79 8.96
CA GLN A 221 6.68 15.49 9.35
C GLN A 221 6.97 14.57 8.15
N LEU A 222 6.12 14.59 7.11
CA LEU A 222 6.37 13.90 5.85
C LEU A 222 7.61 14.47 5.15
N GLU A 223 7.74 15.80 5.09
CA GLU A 223 8.92 16.44 4.52
C GLU A 223 10.19 16.12 5.31
N GLU A 224 10.13 16.14 6.64
CA GLU A 224 11.22 15.78 7.53
C GLU A 224 11.65 14.32 7.31
N SER A 225 10.70 13.37 7.35
CA SER A 225 10.93 11.94 7.11
C SER A 225 11.61 11.70 5.76
N ARG A 226 11.12 12.39 4.71
CA ARG A 226 11.65 12.29 3.36
C ARG A 226 13.08 12.85 3.25
N ARG A 227 13.38 14.01 3.84
CA ARG A 227 14.71 14.65 3.74
C ARG A 227 15.81 13.88 4.47
N HIS A 228 15.46 13.15 5.52
CA HIS A 228 16.42 12.38 6.32
C HIS A 228 16.48 10.90 5.92
N SER A 229 15.76 10.48 4.88
CA SER A 229 15.69 9.06 4.51
C SER A 229 17.04 8.50 4.08
N LEU A 230 17.33 7.27 4.49
CA LEU A 230 18.56 6.55 4.20
C LEU A 230 18.25 5.36 3.30
N GLY A 231 18.91 5.29 2.14
CA GLY A 231 18.75 4.19 1.16
C GLY A 231 19.39 2.86 1.58
N THR A 232 19.67 2.67 2.88
CA THR A 232 20.35 1.48 3.40
C THR A 232 19.33 0.43 3.85
N CYS A 233 19.17 -0.68 3.11
CA CYS A 233 18.45 -1.85 3.60
C CYS A 233 19.40 -2.83 4.31
N LYS A 234 19.06 -3.26 5.53
CA LYS A 234 19.84 -4.26 6.28
C LYS A 234 19.91 -5.63 5.57
N HIS A 235 18.92 -5.96 4.73
CA HIS A 235 18.93 -7.20 3.96
C HIS A 235 20.04 -7.23 2.90
N THR A 236 20.35 -6.08 2.28
CA THR A 236 21.43 -5.96 1.27
C THR A 236 22.81 -6.22 1.86
N GLN A 237 23.01 -5.87 3.14
CA GLN A 237 24.27 -6.12 3.86
C GLN A 237 24.48 -7.62 4.16
N GLN A 238 23.42 -8.41 4.31
CA GLN A 238 23.53 -9.84 4.59
C GLN A 238 23.83 -10.66 3.34
N THR A 239 23.30 -10.30 2.17
CA THR A 239 23.53 -11.03 0.91
C THR A 239 24.96 -10.92 0.40
N TRP A 240 25.68 -9.85 0.70
CA TRP A 240 27.11 -9.69 0.32
C TRP A 240 28.08 -10.22 1.37
N ALA A 241 27.66 -10.31 2.64
CA ALA A 241 28.44 -10.94 3.70
C ALA A 241 28.39 -12.49 3.67
N SER A 242 27.44 -13.07 2.95
CA SER A 242 27.24 -14.53 2.86
C SER A 242 27.79 -15.18 1.59
N SER A 243 28.42 -14.41 0.68
CA SER A 243 29.30 -15.02 -0.32
C SER A 243 30.62 -15.40 0.34
N GLU A 244 30.74 -16.66 0.77
CA GLU A 244 31.97 -17.31 1.22
C GLU A 244 33.07 -17.13 0.16
N GLY A 245 33.88 -16.08 0.29
CA GLY A 245 34.96 -15.77 -0.65
C GLY A 245 35.48 -14.33 -0.63
N ALA A 246 34.72 -13.37 -0.11
CA ALA A 246 35.23 -12.01 0.06
C ALA A 246 35.96 -11.88 1.40
N GLY A 247 37.29 -11.88 1.36
CA GLY A 247 38.14 -11.68 2.53
C GLY A 247 37.75 -10.43 3.31
N ALA A 248 37.98 -10.46 4.63
CA ALA A 248 37.85 -9.31 5.50
C ALA A 248 38.64 -8.13 4.92
N PHE A 249 37.93 -7.12 4.43
CA PHE A 249 38.50 -5.85 4.02
C PHE A 249 37.95 -4.76 4.93
N ASP A 250 38.89 -4.25 5.74
CA ASP A 250 39.06 -2.89 6.24
C ASP A 250 37.84 -1.94 6.17
N ASP A 251 37.50 -1.44 7.36
CA ASP A 251 36.36 -0.61 7.78
C ASP A 251 36.34 0.82 7.22
N ASP A 252 36.81 1.06 5.99
CA ASP A 252 36.92 2.44 5.46
C ASP A 252 36.76 2.57 3.94
N ARG A 253 36.14 1.59 3.27
CA ARG A 253 35.76 1.74 1.86
C ARG A 253 34.34 2.28 1.74
N ILE A 254 34.24 3.54 1.32
CA ILE A 254 33.02 4.12 0.75
C ILE A 254 32.54 3.17 -0.35
N LEU A 255 31.45 2.43 -0.07
CA LEU A 255 30.78 1.60 -1.05
C LEU A 255 30.38 2.50 -2.24
N PRO A 256 30.55 2.06 -3.49
CA PRO A 256 30.08 2.84 -4.65
C PRO A 256 28.60 3.16 -4.46
N ASP A 257 28.16 4.36 -4.84
CA ASP A 257 26.76 4.78 -4.83
C ASP A 257 25.89 3.71 -5.50
N ASP A 258 25.32 2.83 -4.69
CA ASP A 258 24.58 1.66 -5.15
C ASP A 258 23.31 2.15 -5.86
N ASP A 259 23.16 1.82 -7.15
CA ASP A 259 21.98 2.21 -7.92
C ASP A 259 20.69 1.72 -7.24
N ASN A 260 20.74 0.61 -6.51
CA ASN A 260 19.63 0.11 -5.71
C ASN A 260 19.26 1.06 -4.55
N SER A 261 20.23 1.76 -3.94
CA SER A 261 19.97 2.78 -2.92
C SER A 261 19.25 4.00 -3.51
N LYS A 262 19.57 4.40 -4.75
CA LYS A 262 18.89 5.49 -5.46
C LYS A 262 17.46 5.11 -5.80
N GLU A 263 17.23 3.89 -6.30
CA GLU A 263 15.89 3.37 -6.60
C GLU A 263 15.01 3.30 -5.34
N MET A 264 15.56 2.85 -4.22
CA MET A 264 14.87 2.81 -2.94
C MET A 264 14.50 4.22 -2.45
N LEU A 265 15.42 5.17 -2.52
CA LEU A 265 15.15 6.57 -2.15
C LEU A 265 14.10 7.21 -3.07
N ALA A 266 14.14 6.92 -4.38
CA ALA A 266 13.15 7.38 -5.33
C ALA A 266 11.75 6.82 -5.03
N SER A 267 11.66 5.52 -4.71
CA SER A 267 10.39 4.91 -4.27
C SER A 267 9.86 5.62 -3.02
N ASN A 268 10.73 5.81 -2.02
CA ASN A 268 10.37 6.51 -0.79
C ASN A 268 9.87 7.93 -1.05
N ASP A 269 10.55 8.68 -1.92
CA ASP A 269 10.14 10.02 -2.35
C ASP A 269 8.74 10.00 -2.97
N ALA A 270 8.49 9.07 -3.89
CA ALA A 270 7.20 8.94 -4.55
C ALA A 270 6.06 8.67 -3.56
N PHE A 271 6.27 7.78 -2.58
CA PHE A 271 5.31 7.51 -1.51
C PHE A 271 5.02 8.74 -0.64
N HIS A 272 6.05 9.50 -0.27
CA HIS A 272 5.88 10.72 0.52
C HIS A 272 5.12 11.80 -0.26
N TRP A 273 5.37 11.97 -1.55
CA TRP A 273 4.61 12.91 -2.38
C TRP A 273 3.17 12.44 -2.63
N ALA A 274 2.94 11.15 -2.78
CA ALA A 274 1.58 10.60 -2.89
C ALA A 274 0.76 10.87 -1.61
N ALA A 275 1.34 10.66 -0.43
CA ALA A 275 0.70 11.01 0.84
C ALA A 275 0.38 12.51 0.94
N GLN A 276 1.25 13.38 0.43
CA GLN A 276 0.99 14.83 0.37
C GLN A 276 -0.14 15.18 -0.61
N ILE A 277 -0.26 14.50 -1.76
CA ILE A 277 -1.41 14.69 -2.67
C ILE A 277 -2.72 14.37 -1.94
N HIS A 278 -2.76 13.28 -1.17
CA HIS A 278 -3.92 12.97 -0.32
C HIS A 278 -4.19 14.10 0.68
N LEU A 279 -3.18 14.63 1.39
CA LEU A 279 -3.38 15.79 2.26
C LEU A 279 -3.94 17.00 1.49
N PHE A 280 -3.40 17.35 0.33
CA PHE A 280 -3.84 18.51 -0.45
C PHE A 280 -5.27 18.35 -0.96
N ARG A 281 -5.59 17.22 -1.58
CA ARG A 281 -6.88 17.00 -2.26
C ARG A 281 -7.98 16.57 -1.31
N ARG A 282 -7.67 15.68 -0.37
CA ARG A 282 -8.66 15.04 0.50
C ARG A 282 -8.90 15.81 1.78
N VAL A 283 -7.84 16.34 2.39
CA VAL A 283 -7.92 17.03 3.69
C VAL A 283 -8.03 18.53 3.50
N LEU A 284 -7.11 19.15 2.76
CA LEU A 284 -7.04 20.60 2.54
C LEU A 284 -8.00 21.12 1.46
N ASN A 285 -8.65 20.20 0.74
CA ASN A 285 -9.60 20.49 -0.33
C ASN A 285 -9.06 21.39 -1.46
N TYR A 286 -7.75 21.38 -1.71
CA TYR A 286 -7.15 22.12 -2.82
C TYR A 286 -7.64 21.58 -4.14
N LYS A 287 -7.84 22.43 -5.15
CA LYS A 287 -8.23 22.00 -6.51
C LYS A 287 -7.10 21.25 -7.21
N ARG A 288 -7.43 20.48 -8.26
CA ARG A 288 -6.43 19.70 -9.04
C ARG A 288 -5.36 20.59 -9.68
N ASP A 289 -5.75 21.78 -10.10
CA ASP A 289 -4.88 22.82 -10.64
C ASP A 289 -4.23 23.71 -9.57
N HIS A 290 -4.28 23.31 -8.30
CA HIS A 290 -3.51 24.01 -7.27
C HIS A 290 -2.01 23.71 -7.45
N GLN A 291 -1.15 24.72 -7.26
CA GLN A 291 0.29 24.60 -7.49
C GLN A 291 0.92 23.45 -6.68
N CYS A 292 0.59 23.31 -5.39
CA CYS A 292 1.11 22.22 -4.56
C CYS A 292 0.75 20.82 -5.08
N VAL A 293 -0.40 20.66 -5.73
CA VAL A 293 -0.82 19.36 -6.30
C VAL A 293 0.00 19.07 -7.55
N ARG A 294 0.13 20.04 -8.46
CA ARG A 294 0.99 19.92 -9.65
C ARG A 294 2.44 19.64 -9.30
N ASP A 295 3.00 20.37 -8.33
CA ASP A 295 4.37 20.17 -7.89
C ASP A 295 4.58 18.75 -7.33
N ALA A 296 3.63 18.25 -6.54
CA ALA A 296 3.71 16.89 -6.00
C ALA A 296 3.61 15.81 -7.10
N ILE A 297 2.74 15.99 -8.10
CA ILE A 297 2.65 15.09 -9.27
C ILE A 297 3.98 15.07 -10.01
N GLN A 298 4.55 16.23 -10.29
CA GLN A 298 5.83 16.34 -11.00
C GLN A 298 6.97 15.67 -10.22
N ARG A 299 6.98 15.80 -8.89
CA ARG A 299 7.96 15.12 -8.03
C ARG A 299 7.81 13.60 -8.03
N ILE A 300 6.58 13.09 -8.14
CA ILE A 300 6.35 11.65 -8.32
C ILE A 300 6.89 11.20 -9.69
N ILE A 301 6.63 11.97 -10.76
CA ILE A 301 7.15 11.66 -12.10
C ILE A 301 8.69 11.64 -12.10
N GLU A 302 9.34 12.64 -11.51
CA GLU A 302 10.80 12.71 -11.36
C GLU A 302 11.35 11.49 -10.59
N ALA A 303 10.69 11.09 -9.51
CA ALA A 303 11.04 9.89 -8.77
C ALA A 303 10.87 8.61 -9.61
N MET A 304 9.78 8.49 -10.38
CA MET A 304 9.56 7.33 -11.26
C MET A 304 10.60 7.24 -12.39
N GLN A 305 11.10 8.37 -12.89
CA GLN A 305 12.17 8.40 -13.89
C GLN A 305 13.50 7.87 -13.34
N ALA A 306 13.73 7.99 -12.03
CA ALA A 306 14.91 7.44 -11.36
C ALA A 306 14.80 5.92 -11.09
N ILE A 307 13.63 5.31 -11.27
CA ILE A 307 13.40 3.87 -11.10
C ILE A 307 13.39 3.20 -12.49
N PRO A 308 14.29 2.27 -12.80
CA PRO A 308 14.27 1.52 -14.06
C PRO A 308 12.96 0.73 -14.25
N GLU A 309 12.52 0.57 -15.50
CA GLU A 309 11.27 -0.15 -15.85
C GLU A 309 11.28 -1.62 -15.40
N LEU A 310 12.45 -2.26 -15.41
CA LEU A 310 12.65 -3.65 -14.99
C LEU A 310 13.10 -3.79 -13.53
N SER A 311 13.08 -2.70 -12.76
CA SER A 311 13.44 -2.76 -11.34
C SER A 311 12.37 -3.52 -10.55
N ASN A 312 12.82 -4.35 -9.60
CA ASN A 312 11.93 -5.02 -8.65
C ASN A 312 11.19 -4.01 -7.74
N VAL A 313 11.72 -2.78 -7.59
CA VAL A 313 11.07 -1.68 -6.88
C VAL A 313 9.83 -1.18 -7.63
N GLY A 314 9.80 -1.34 -8.96
CA GLY A 314 8.67 -0.95 -9.82
C GLY A 314 7.35 -1.67 -9.49
N ASN A 315 7.41 -2.81 -8.79
CA ASN A 315 6.22 -3.55 -8.39
C ASN A 315 5.53 -2.96 -7.15
N ALA A 316 6.21 -2.08 -6.42
CA ALA A 316 5.71 -1.44 -5.19
C ALA A 316 5.22 0.00 -5.41
N VAL A 317 5.26 0.55 -6.63
CA VAL A 317 4.94 1.97 -6.89
C VAL A 317 3.52 2.21 -7.42
N LEU A 318 2.63 1.23 -7.27
CA LEU A 318 1.23 1.35 -7.70
C LEU A 318 0.53 2.52 -7.02
N PHE A 319 0.62 2.62 -5.69
CA PHE A 319 -0.01 3.69 -4.93
C PHE A 319 0.43 5.09 -5.36
N PRO A 320 1.73 5.41 -5.50
CA PRO A 320 2.17 6.70 -6.04
C PRO A 320 1.70 6.99 -7.47
N LEU A 321 1.84 6.03 -8.39
CA LEU A 321 1.46 6.21 -9.79
C LEU A 321 -0.04 6.47 -9.94
N PHE A 322 -0.86 5.66 -9.27
CA PHE A 322 -2.31 5.83 -9.29
C PHE A 322 -2.73 7.18 -8.69
N THR A 323 -2.14 7.55 -7.55
CA THR A 323 -2.44 8.81 -6.86
C THR A 323 -2.09 10.02 -7.74
N ALA A 324 -0.89 10.03 -8.33
CA ALA A 324 -0.46 11.09 -9.25
C ALA A 324 -1.39 11.14 -10.48
N GLY A 325 -1.62 9.99 -11.11
CA GLY A 325 -2.40 9.89 -12.33
C GLY A 325 -3.83 10.37 -12.17
N CYS A 326 -4.51 10.03 -11.06
CA CYS A 326 -5.88 10.50 -10.79
C CYS A 326 -5.98 12.03 -10.67
N GLU A 327 -4.92 12.70 -10.23
CA GLU A 327 -4.91 14.14 -10.01
C GLU A 327 -4.21 14.92 -11.15
N SER A 328 -3.56 14.23 -12.11
CA SER A 328 -2.97 14.84 -13.31
C SER A 328 -4.00 15.52 -14.20
N THR A 329 -3.73 16.77 -14.55
CA THR A 329 -4.57 17.60 -15.43
C THR A 329 -3.96 17.84 -16.81
N THR A 330 -2.64 17.74 -16.95
CA THR A 330 -1.93 17.97 -18.21
C THR A 330 -1.88 16.68 -19.05
N PRO A 331 -1.95 16.77 -20.39
CA PRO A 331 -1.79 15.61 -21.26
C PRO A 331 -0.44 14.91 -21.08
N GLU A 332 0.63 15.68 -20.85
CA GLU A 332 2.00 15.18 -20.73
C GLU A 332 2.17 14.27 -19.49
N ASP A 333 1.67 14.71 -18.34
CA ASP A 333 1.73 13.93 -17.10
C ASP A 333 0.91 12.65 -17.22
N ARG A 334 -0.30 12.77 -17.79
CA ARG A 334 -1.20 11.62 -18.02
C ARG A 334 -0.57 10.59 -18.94
N GLU A 335 0.06 11.02 -20.02
CA GLU A 335 0.73 10.13 -20.97
C GLU A 335 1.89 9.38 -20.31
N TYR A 336 2.76 10.09 -19.58
CA TYR A 336 3.89 9.46 -18.89
C TYR A 336 3.41 8.40 -17.87
N ILE A 337 2.45 8.76 -17.01
CA ILE A 337 1.92 7.85 -15.98
C ILE A 337 1.21 6.65 -16.62
N LEU A 338 0.44 6.87 -17.69
CA LEU A 338 -0.23 5.81 -18.43
C LEU A 338 0.77 4.83 -19.03
N GLN A 339 1.80 5.33 -19.72
CA GLN A 339 2.87 4.50 -20.29
C GLN A 339 3.54 3.68 -19.20
N ARG A 340 3.87 4.31 -18.06
CA ARG A 340 4.52 3.61 -16.95
C ARG A 340 3.66 2.47 -16.38
N LEU A 341 2.36 2.70 -16.19
CA LEU A 341 1.43 1.65 -15.74
C LEU A 341 1.32 0.52 -16.77
N LEU A 342 1.24 0.84 -18.07
CA LEU A 342 1.18 -0.15 -19.14
C LEU A 342 2.43 -1.02 -19.22
N GLU A 343 3.62 -0.47 -18.98
CA GLU A 343 4.86 -1.25 -18.93
C GLU A 343 4.86 -2.22 -17.74
N ILE A 344 4.45 -1.76 -16.55
CA ILE A 344 4.39 -2.62 -15.36
C ILE A 344 3.33 -3.72 -15.52
N GLU A 345 2.20 -3.45 -16.18
CA GLU A 345 1.16 -4.45 -16.48
C GLU A 345 1.70 -5.64 -17.27
N LYS A 346 2.74 -5.45 -18.10
CA LYS A 346 3.36 -6.55 -18.87
C LYS A 346 4.03 -7.60 -17.97
N SER A 347 4.30 -7.29 -16.70
CA SER A 347 4.82 -8.24 -15.72
C SER A 347 3.82 -9.34 -15.31
N GLY A 348 2.52 -9.18 -15.61
CA GLY A 348 1.46 -10.13 -15.25
C GLY A 348 0.70 -9.79 -13.96
N MET A 349 0.91 -8.59 -13.42
CA MET A 349 0.25 -8.07 -12.23
C MET A 349 -1.05 -7.30 -12.57
N ASN A 350 -2.20 -7.97 -12.47
CA ASN A 350 -3.49 -7.38 -12.90
C ASN A 350 -3.99 -6.25 -12.00
N GLN A 351 -3.47 -6.08 -10.78
CA GLN A 351 -3.85 -4.95 -9.93
C GLN A 351 -3.51 -3.60 -10.59
N PHE A 352 -2.42 -3.54 -11.37
CA PHE A 352 -2.06 -2.35 -12.14
C PHE A 352 -3.10 -2.06 -13.24
N GLN A 353 -3.57 -3.09 -13.94
CA GLN A 353 -4.62 -2.95 -14.96
C GLN A 353 -5.91 -2.38 -14.36
N ARG A 354 -6.34 -2.87 -13.20
CA ARG A 354 -7.55 -2.37 -12.53
C ARG A 354 -7.40 -0.91 -12.10
N ALA A 355 -6.26 -0.57 -11.50
CA ALA A 355 -5.95 0.80 -11.11
C ALA A 355 -5.89 1.74 -12.32
N ARG A 356 -5.27 1.32 -13.44
CA ARG A 356 -5.25 2.09 -14.68
C ARG A 356 -6.65 2.34 -15.24
N ILE A 357 -7.50 1.31 -15.28
CA ILE A 357 -8.89 1.47 -15.77
C ILE A 357 -9.65 2.47 -14.89
N LEU A 358 -9.51 2.38 -13.56
CA LEU A 358 -10.13 3.34 -12.64
C LEU A 358 -9.59 4.76 -12.86
N MET A 359 -8.27 4.92 -13.01
CA MET A 359 -7.63 6.20 -13.30
C MET A 359 -8.11 6.80 -14.64
N GLN A 360 -8.25 6.00 -15.69
CA GLN A 360 -8.78 6.47 -16.98
C GLN A 360 -10.24 6.93 -16.86
N LYS A 361 -11.08 6.24 -16.07
CA LYS A 361 -12.45 6.70 -15.76
C LYS A 361 -12.47 8.04 -15.02
N VAL A 362 -11.49 8.30 -14.15
CA VAL A 362 -11.33 9.62 -13.50
C VAL A 362 -11.08 10.71 -14.54
N TRP A 363 -10.24 10.43 -15.54
CA TRP A 363 -9.96 11.36 -16.62
C TRP A 363 -11.17 11.61 -17.53
N GLU A 364 -11.94 10.57 -17.83
CA GLU A 364 -13.13 10.64 -18.67
C GLU A 364 -14.29 11.39 -18.00
N THR A 365 -14.54 11.10 -16.71
CA THR A 365 -15.70 11.63 -15.98
C THR A 365 -15.40 12.95 -15.26
N GLY A 366 -14.12 13.26 -15.01
CA GLY A 366 -13.70 14.36 -14.15
C GLY A 366 -14.02 14.16 -12.66
N SER A 367 -14.67 13.06 -12.27
CA SER A 367 -15.08 12.79 -10.88
C SER A 367 -13.87 12.42 -10.00
N GLY A 368 -14.03 12.47 -8.67
CA GLY A 368 -13.04 11.94 -7.74
C GLY A 368 -13.02 10.40 -7.79
N TRP A 369 -11.84 9.80 -7.77
CA TRP A 369 -11.68 8.34 -7.88
C TRP A 369 -12.39 7.59 -6.75
N GLU A 370 -12.53 8.22 -5.58
CA GLU A 370 -13.27 7.68 -4.42
C GLU A 370 -14.76 7.44 -4.66
N THR A 371 -15.33 8.13 -5.65
CA THR A 371 -16.74 7.95 -6.02
C THR A 371 -16.92 6.83 -7.05
N LEU A 372 -15.82 6.46 -7.72
CA LEU A 372 -15.76 5.48 -8.80
C LEU A 372 -15.21 4.13 -8.35
N ILE A 373 -14.46 4.09 -7.24
CA ILE A 373 -13.86 2.88 -6.70
C ILE A 373 -14.93 1.85 -6.31
N ASN A 374 -14.72 0.62 -6.75
CA ASN A 374 -15.62 -0.51 -6.59
C ASN A 374 -14.84 -1.75 -6.10
N GLY A 375 -14.17 -1.60 -4.96
CA GLY A 375 -13.47 -2.70 -4.29
C GLY A 375 -12.05 -2.96 -4.80
N GLU A 376 -11.51 -2.14 -5.71
CA GLU A 376 -10.09 -2.13 -6.02
C GLU A 376 -9.25 -1.86 -4.76
N PHE A 377 -8.09 -2.50 -4.68
CA PHE A 377 -7.05 -2.16 -3.71
C PHE A 377 -6.03 -1.25 -4.41
N ILE A 378 -5.83 -0.07 -3.83
CA ILE A 378 -4.93 0.96 -4.30
C ILE A 378 -3.74 0.99 -3.34
N GLY A 379 -2.75 0.16 -3.63
CA GLY A 379 -1.62 -0.09 -2.75
C GLY A 379 -0.57 -0.93 -3.42
#